data_AF-A0AAU6FK29-F1
#
_entry.id   AF-A0AAU6FK29-F1
#
_cell.length_a   1.000
_cell.length_b   1.000
_cell.length_c   1.000
_cell.angle_alpha   90.00
_cell.angle_beta   90.00
_cell.angle_gamma   90.00
#
_symmetry.space_group_name_H-M   'P 1'
#
loop_
_entity.id
_entity.type
_entity.pdbx_description
1 polymer ?
#
loop_
_entity_poly.entity_id
_entity_poly.type
_entity_poly.pdbx_seq_one_letter_code
_entity_poly.pdbx_strand_id
1 'polypeptide(L)'
;MDSGEERAPELRTLRQKVEYMVEKTFPGRKISGRVFADLVKERGGSLSHSYFSNILAGKVTQPSEEILKALGLGFGVDWRFFKEESEVVDDVVAGLQFLAKRRTGEISGLAGRGLDEDGLPPELLRFALALLQDAKDRQPPADGGPRS
;
A
#
# COMPACT_ATOMS: atom_id res chain seq x y z
N MET A 1 11.28 -12.41 30.87
CA MET A 1 11.78 -12.07 29.54
C MET A 1 10.68 -11.26 28.89
N ASP A 2 10.86 -9.95 28.84
CA ASP A 2 9.90 -9.00 28.30
C ASP A 2 10.01 -9.09 26.77
N SER A 3 9.08 -9.80 26.15
CA SER A 3 8.97 -9.84 24.69
C SER A 3 8.46 -8.48 24.27
N GLY A 4 9.37 -7.55 24.03
CA GLY A 4 9.06 -6.27 23.41
C GLY A 4 8.40 -6.54 22.07
N GLU A 5 7.07 -6.47 22.04
CA GLU A 5 6.34 -6.16 20.82
C GLU A 5 6.94 -4.84 20.33
N GLU A 6 7.89 -4.92 19.41
CA GLU A 6 8.27 -3.77 18.59
C GLU A 6 6.99 -3.30 17.91
N ARG A 7 6.29 -2.35 18.53
CA ARG A 7 5.18 -1.65 17.90
C ARG A 7 5.72 -1.15 16.59
N ALA A 8 5.19 -1.70 15.49
CA ALA A 8 5.56 -1.28 14.16
C ALA A 8 5.45 0.25 14.13
N PRO A 9 6.51 0.97 13.68
CA PRO A 9 6.48 2.43 13.69
C PRO A 9 5.26 2.91 12.91
N GLU A 10 4.54 3.90 13.43
CA GLU A 10 3.41 4.48 12.72
C GLU A 10 3.91 5.32 11.54
N LEU A 11 4.07 4.67 10.38
CA LEU A 11 4.55 5.29 9.15
C LEU A 11 3.41 5.98 8.42
N ARG A 12 3.06 7.19 8.85
CA ARG A 12 1.92 7.94 8.28
C ARG A 12 2.30 8.79 7.07
N THR A 13 3.50 9.35 7.06
CA THR A 13 3.95 10.26 5.99
C THR A 13 4.88 9.58 4.99
N LEU A 14 4.90 10.07 3.75
CA LEU A 14 5.85 9.62 2.72
C LEU A 14 7.30 9.67 3.23
N ARG A 15 7.68 10.78 3.89
CA ARG A 15 9.01 10.95 4.46
C ARG A 15 9.35 9.83 5.43
N GLN A 16 8.48 9.55 6.41
CA GLN A 16 8.69 8.47 7.39
C GLN A 16 8.83 7.11 6.72
N LYS A 17 7.99 6.83 5.71
CA LYS A 17 8.04 5.58 4.94
C LYS A 17 9.37 5.43 4.20
N VAL A 18 9.85 6.50 3.57
CA VAL A 18 11.13 6.49 2.86
C VAL A 18 12.31 6.38 3.85
N GLU A 19 12.30 7.12 4.96
CA GLU A 19 13.33 7.01 6.02
C GLU A 19 13.40 5.59 6.58
N TYR A 20 12.25 4.99 6.87
CA TYR A 20 12.15 3.59 7.30
C TYR A 20 12.75 2.63 6.27
N MET A 21 12.43 2.81 4.99
CA MET A 21 12.97 1.95 3.93
C MET A 21 14.47 2.14 3.73
N VAL A 22 14.99 3.36 3.90
CA VAL A 22 16.44 3.61 3.89
C VAL A 22 17.12 2.85 5.02
N GLU A 23 16.60 2.92 6.25
CA GLU A 23 17.19 2.21 7.39
C GLU A 23 17.14 0.69 7.20
N LYS A 24 16.01 0.14 6.70
CA LYS A 24 15.88 -1.30 6.44
C LYS A 24 16.76 -1.80 5.30
N THR A 25 16.94 -1.00 4.25
CA THR A 25 17.71 -1.40 3.06
C THR A 25 19.21 -1.14 3.22
N PHE A 26 19.57 -0.12 3.99
CA PHE A 26 20.95 0.35 4.17
C PHE A 26 21.22 0.65 5.65
N PRO A 27 21.22 -0.38 6.52
CA PRO A 27 21.32 -0.20 7.96
C PRO A 27 22.59 0.56 8.35
N GLY A 28 22.43 1.60 9.18
CA GLY A 28 23.53 2.44 9.65
C GLY A 28 24.23 3.30 8.58
N ARG A 29 23.68 3.39 7.36
CA ARG A 29 24.27 4.17 6.25
C ARG A 29 23.35 5.30 5.82
N LYS A 30 23.88 6.53 5.82
CA LYS A 30 23.22 7.65 5.13
C LYS A 30 23.42 7.50 3.62
N ILE A 31 22.33 7.22 2.92
CA ILE A 31 22.33 7.16 1.45
C ILE A 31 22.13 8.56 0.88
N SER A 32 23.04 8.97 0.00
CA SER A 32 22.87 10.21 -0.74
C SER A 32 21.83 10.03 -1.86
N GLY A 33 21.15 11.12 -2.24
CA GLY A 33 20.21 11.05 -3.35
C GLY A 33 20.83 10.60 -4.68
N ARG A 34 22.14 10.80 -4.89
CA ARG A 34 22.84 10.30 -6.09
C ARG A 34 22.91 8.78 -6.09
N VAL A 35 23.37 8.19 -4.98
CA VAL A 35 23.47 6.73 -4.84
C VAL A 35 22.10 6.07 -5.03
N PHE A 36 21.03 6.65 -4.47
CA PHE A 36 19.70 6.10 -4.65
C PHE A 36 19.17 6.29 -6.08
N ALA A 37 19.41 7.44 -6.71
CA ALA A 37 19.03 7.68 -8.10
C ALA A 37 19.73 6.71 -9.06
N ASP A 38 21.02 6.44 -8.84
CA ASP A 38 21.79 5.48 -9.63
C ASP A 38 21.22 4.06 -9.45
N LEU A 39 20.88 3.67 -8.22
CA LEU A 39 20.23 2.38 -7.96
C LEU A 39 18.88 2.22 -8.67
N VAL A 40 18.04 3.27 -8.66
CA VAL A 40 16.77 3.28 -9.39
C VAL A 40 17.02 3.12 -10.90
N LYS A 41 18.03 3.80 -11.44
CA LYS A 41 18.41 3.72 -12.84
C LYS A 41 18.90 2.33 -13.24
N GLU A 42 19.74 1.70 -12.43
CA GLU A 42 20.23 0.32 -12.65
C GLU A 42 19.08 -0.68 -12.71
N ARG A 43 17.99 -0.41 -12.00
CA ARG A 43 16.79 -1.27 -11.99
C ARG A 43 15.79 -0.93 -13.11
N GLY A 44 16.11 0.02 -14.00
CA GLY A 44 15.27 0.40 -15.13
C GLY A 44 14.27 1.53 -14.85
N GLY A 45 14.42 2.23 -13.73
CA GLY A 45 13.59 3.39 -13.36
C GLY A 45 14.29 4.72 -13.63
N SER A 46 13.59 5.81 -13.30
CA SER A 46 14.16 7.16 -13.34
C SER A 46 13.72 7.94 -12.10
N LEU A 47 14.69 8.46 -11.35
CA LEU A 47 14.46 9.34 -10.21
C LEU A 47 15.61 10.33 -10.10
N SER A 48 15.32 11.61 -9.92
CA SER A 48 16.38 12.60 -9.73
C SER A 48 16.89 12.62 -8.28
N HIS A 49 18.20 12.77 -8.11
CA HIS A 49 18.84 12.81 -6.79
C HIS A 49 18.30 13.93 -5.90
N SER A 50 18.00 15.10 -6.49
CA SER A 50 17.41 16.24 -5.79
C SER A 50 15.99 15.95 -5.35
N TYR A 51 15.22 15.22 -6.16
CA TYR A 51 13.84 14.85 -5.81
C TYR A 51 13.82 13.91 -4.60
N PHE A 52 14.68 12.89 -4.59
CA PHE A 52 14.83 12.00 -3.43
C PHE A 52 15.24 12.77 -2.16
N SER A 53 16.20 13.69 -2.29
CA SER A 53 16.64 14.54 -1.18
C SER A 53 15.53 15.45 -0.67
N ASN A 54 14.67 15.96 -1.56
CA ASN A 54 13.52 16.79 -1.18
C ASN A 54 12.42 15.98 -0.47
N ILE A 55 12.22 14.70 -0.82
CA ILE A 55 11.32 13.80 -0.09
C ILE A 55 11.82 13.59 1.34
N LEU A 56 13.11 13.28 1.53
CA LEU A 56 13.72 13.11 2.85
C LEU A 56 13.68 14.41 3.68
N ALA A 57 13.75 15.57 3.02
CA ALA A 57 13.58 16.87 3.67
C ALA A 57 12.12 17.20 4.00
N GLY A 58 11.15 16.38 3.59
CA GLY A 58 9.71 16.63 3.77
C GLY A 58 9.13 17.72 2.87
N LYS A 59 9.89 18.18 1.85
CA LYS A 59 9.44 19.20 0.89
C LYS A 59 8.49 18.64 -0.16
N VAL A 60 8.55 17.33 -0.39
CA VAL A 60 7.64 16.61 -1.28
C VAL A 60 6.85 15.63 -0.44
N THR A 61 5.53 15.80 -0.43
CA THR A 61 4.60 14.98 0.35
C THR A 61 3.70 14.14 -0.56
N GLN A 62 3.32 14.67 -1.73
CA GLN A 62 2.44 14.03 -2.70
C GLN A 62 3.13 13.96 -4.08
N PRO A 63 4.06 13.01 -4.28
CA PRO A 63 4.71 12.79 -5.56
C PRO A 63 3.75 12.09 -6.54
N SER A 64 4.07 12.13 -7.83
CA SER A 64 3.32 11.37 -8.84
C SER A 64 3.51 9.86 -8.68
N GLU A 65 2.58 9.08 -9.24
CA GLU A 65 2.65 7.62 -9.24
C GLU A 65 3.94 7.08 -9.87
N GLU A 66 4.44 7.73 -10.93
CA GLU A 66 5.71 7.37 -11.56
C GLU A 66 6.89 7.43 -10.57
N ILE A 67 6.91 8.46 -9.72
CA ILE A 67 7.93 8.60 -8.68
C ILE A 67 7.75 7.55 -7.59
N LEU A 68 6.51 7.24 -7.20
CA LEU A 68 6.26 6.15 -6.24
C LEU A 68 6.73 4.81 -6.79
N LYS A 69 6.49 4.53 -8.08
CA LYS A 69 7.00 3.34 -8.78
C LYS A 69 8.53 3.32 -8.80
N ALA A 70 9.17 4.45 -9.06
CA ALA A 70 10.62 4.56 -9.01
C ALA A 70 11.18 4.29 -7.59
N LEU A 71 10.51 4.78 -6.54
CA LEU A 71 10.86 4.45 -5.14
C LEU A 71 10.70 2.95 -4.86
N GLY A 72 9.54 2.38 -5.24
CA GLY A 72 9.26 0.94 -5.10
C GLY A 72 10.32 0.09 -5.79
N LEU A 73 10.69 0.45 -7.01
CA LEU A 73 11.75 -0.19 -7.77
C LEU A 73 13.11 -0.08 -7.05
N GLY A 74 13.49 1.12 -6.59
CA GLY A 74 14.76 1.37 -5.89
C GLY A 74 14.89 0.62 -4.57
N PHE A 75 13.80 0.42 -3.84
CA PHE A 75 13.79 -0.35 -2.60
C PHE A 75 13.42 -1.83 -2.78
N GLY A 76 12.90 -2.22 -3.94
CA GLY A 76 12.42 -3.59 -4.18
C GLY A 76 11.10 -3.93 -3.47
N VAL A 77 10.22 -2.94 -3.31
CA VAL A 77 8.91 -3.08 -2.64
C VAL A 77 7.77 -2.63 -3.55
N ASP A 78 6.53 -3.04 -3.24
CA ASP A 78 5.36 -2.52 -3.93
C ASP A 78 5.23 -1.01 -3.66
N TRP A 79 5.10 -0.23 -4.73
CA TRP A 79 5.07 1.23 -4.67
C TRP A 79 3.88 1.77 -3.88
N ARG A 80 2.79 1.01 -3.75
CA ARG A 80 1.61 1.38 -2.94
C ARG A 80 1.93 1.52 -1.47
N PHE A 81 3.02 0.91 -0.99
CA PHE A 81 3.51 1.13 0.36
C PHE A 81 3.69 2.62 0.66
N PHE A 82 4.12 3.41 -0.33
CA PHE A 82 4.38 4.84 -0.19
C PHE A 82 3.13 5.73 -0.32
N LYS A 83 1.99 5.22 -0.79
CA LYS A 83 0.72 5.97 -0.84
C LYS A 83 0.19 6.23 0.56
N GLU A 84 -0.71 7.20 0.71
CA GLU A 84 -1.47 7.33 1.95
C GLU A 84 -2.35 6.08 2.15
N GLU A 85 -2.53 5.65 3.41
CA GLU A 85 -3.34 4.47 3.72
C GLU A 85 -4.79 4.64 3.21
N SER A 86 -5.35 5.83 3.36
CA SER A 86 -6.69 6.20 2.85
C SER A 86 -6.79 5.99 1.33
N GLU A 87 -5.81 6.45 0.55
CA GLU A 87 -5.79 6.26 -0.90
C GLU A 87 -5.72 4.78 -1.30
N VAL A 88 -4.95 3.97 -0.56
CA VAL A 88 -4.89 2.52 -0.81
C VAL A 88 -6.22 1.86 -0.49
N VAL A 89 -6.86 2.27 0.60
CA VAL A 89 -8.19 1.78 0.98
C VAL A 89 -9.21 2.12 -0.11
N ASP A 90 -9.24 3.36 -0.60
CA ASP A 90 -10.16 3.79 -1.65
C ASP A 90 -9.97 2.98 -2.94
N ASP A 91 -8.71 2.76 -3.37
CA ASP A 91 -8.39 1.93 -4.54
C ASP A 91 -8.90 0.48 -4.38
N VAL A 92 -8.73 -0.10 -3.19
CA VAL A 92 -9.18 -1.47 -2.88
C VAL A 92 -10.71 -1.53 -2.86
N VAL A 93 -11.38 -0.57 -2.23
CA VAL A 93 -12.85 -0.48 -2.20
C VAL A 93 -13.40 -0.35 -3.61
N ALA A 94 -12.82 0.52 -4.44
CA ALA A 94 -13.21 0.67 -5.84
C ALA A 94 -13.04 -0.63 -6.63
N GLY A 95 -11.94 -1.35 -6.43
CA GLY A 95 -11.70 -2.66 -7.04
C GLY A 95 -12.72 -3.72 -6.63
N LEU A 96 -13.06 -3.80 -5.33
CA LEU A 96 -14.07 -4.73 -4.81
C LEU A 96 -15.47 -4.39 -5.34
N GLN A 97 -15.83 -3.10 -5.37
CA GLN A 97 -17.10 -2.65 -5.95
C GLN A 97 -17.20 -2.96 -7.45
N PHE A 98 -16.11 -2.78 -8.20
CA PHE A 98 -16.03 -3.15 -9.62
C PHE A 98 -16.30 -4.64 -9.82
N LEU A 99 -15.66 -5.50 -9.03
CA LEU A 99 -15.87 -6.95 -9.09
C LEU A 99 -17.32 -7.35 -8.73
N ALA A 100 -17.91 -6.70 -7.73
CA ALA A 100 -19.30 -6.93 -7.35
C ALA A 100 -20.28 -6.54 -8.48
N LYS A 101 -20.07 -5.37 -9.10
CA LYS A 101 -20.89 -4.88 -10.23
C LYS A 101 -20.73 -5.70 -11.51
N ARG A 102 -19.54 -6.26 -11.74
CA ARG A 102 -19.30 -7.23 -12.82
C ARG A 102 -20.15 -8.49 -12.62
N ARG A 103 -20.26 -8.97 -11.37
CA ARG A 103 -21.08 -10.15 -11.02
C ARG A 103 -22.59 -9.89 -11.15
N THR A 104 -23.08 -8.70 -10.81
CA THR A 104 -24.52 -8.36 -10.90
C THR A 104 -24.98 -8.05 -12.33
N GLY A 105 -24.07 -8.03 -13.30
CA GLY A 105 -24.38 -7.74 -14.69
C GLY A 105 -24.49 -6.24 -15.01
N GLU A 106 -24.24 -5.36 -14.05
CA GLU A 106 -24.28 -3.90 -14.23
C GLU A 106 -23.18 -3.35 -15.15
N ILE A 107 -22.11 -4.13 -15.37
CA ILE A 107 -21.00 -3.82 -16.29
C ILE A 107 -21.03 -4.76 -17.51
N SER A 108 -22.18 -5.32 -17.87
CA SER A 108 -22.33 -6.08 -19.13
C SER A 108 -22.65 -5.14 -20.28
N GLY A 109 -21.61 -4.68 -20.99
CA GLY A 109 -21.74 -3.85 -22.18
C GLY A 109 -20.64 -4.06 -23.22
N LEU A 110 -21.01 -4.77 -24.30
CA LEU A 110 -20.49 -4.68 -25.69
C LEU A 110 -19.45 -5.69 -26.23
N ALA A 111 -18.86 -6.62 -25.47
CA ALA A 111 -17.97 -7.64 -26.07
C ALA A 111 -18.11 -9.09 -25.53
N GLY A 112 -19.03 -9.34 -24.60
CA GLY A 112 -19.08 -10.57 -23.80
C GLY A 112 -19.85 -11.76 -24.40
N ARG A 113 -19.99 -11.89 -25.73
CA ARG A 113 -20.45 -13.16 -26.30
C ARG A 113 -19.26 -14.11 -26.37
N GLY A 114 -18.86 -14.68 -25.22
CA GLY A 114 -18.03 -15.89 -25.22
C GLY A 114 -16.91 -16.05 -24.21
N LEU A 115 -16.84 -15.33 -23.08
CA LEU A 115 -15.79 -15.60 -22.07
C LEU A 115 -16.32 -15.54 -20.63
N ASP A 116 -16.52 -16.75 -20.11
CA ASP A 116 -16.53 -17.28 -18.73
C ASP A 116 -17.51 -16.68 -17.69
N GLU A 117 -18.51 -17.49 -17.33
CA GLU A 117 -19.53 -17.31 -16.28
C GLU A 117 -18.98 -17.49 -14.84
N ASP A 118 -17.67 -17.65 -14.67
CA ASP A 118 -17.08 -18.17 -13.43
C ASP A 118 -16.77 -17.08 -12.39
N GLY A 119 -17.80 -16.35 -11.93
CA GLY A 119 -17.84 -15.66 -10.63
C GLY A 119 -16.56 -14.94 -10.15
N LEU A 120 -16.35 -14.94 -8.83
CA LEU A 120 -15.08 -14.52 -8.20
C LEU A 120 -14.23 -15.77 -7.95
N PRO A 121 -12.90 -15.73 -8.18
CA PRO A 121 -12.03 -16.84 -7.81
C PRO A 121 -12.24 -17.23 -6.33
N PRO A 122 -12.43 -18.52 -6.01
CA PRO A 122 -12.67 -18.98 -4.65
C PRO A 122 -11.61 -18.49 -3.64
N GLU A 123 -10.37 -18.29 -4.10
CA GLU A 123 -9.25 -17.78 -3.32
C GLU A 123 -9.52 -16.36 -2.82
N LEU A 124 -10.08 -15.50 -3.68
CA LEU A 124 -10.39 -14.11 -3.35
C LEU A 124 -11.55 -14.00 -2.37
N LEU A 125 -12.56 -14.87 -2.50
CA LEU A 125 -13.68 -14.93 -1.56
C LEU A 125 -13.23 -15.38 -0.16
N ARG A 126 -12.36 -16.40 -0.10
CA ARG A 126 -11.78 -16.86 1.18
C ARG A 126 -10.96 -15.78 1.84
N PHE A 127 -10.17 -15.04 1.06
CA PHE A 127 -9.38 -13.92 1.56
C PHE A 127 -10.27 -12.80 2.11
N ALA A 128 -11.33 -12.41 1.38
CA ALA A 128 -12.27 -11.40 1.84
C ALA A 128 -13.01 -11.82 3.13
N LEU A 129 -13.38 -13.11 3.25
CA LEU A 129 -13.99 -13.64 4.47
C LEU A 129 -13.04 -13.63 5.67
N ALA A 130 -11.76 -13.97 5.46
CA ALA A 130 -10.74 -13.91 6.51
C ALA A 130 -10.54 -12.46 7.02
N LEU A 131 -10.47 -11.49 6.10
CA LEU A 131 -10.37 -10.07 6.46
C LEU A 131 -11.60 -9.58 7.25
N LEU A 132 -12.81 -10.03 6.88
CA LEU A 132 -14.03 -9.69 7.62
C LEU A 132 -14.06 -10.32 9.02
N GLN A 133 -13.48 -11.50 9.21
CA GLN A 133 -13.36 -12.15 10.52
C GLN A 133 -12.37 -11.37 11.41
N ASP A 134 -11.18 -11.06 10.90
CA ASP A 134 -10.17 -10.27 11.63
C ASP A 134 -10.71 -8.89 12.05
N ALA A 135 -11.52 -8.24 11.20
CA ALA A 135 -12.15 -6.96 11.51
C ALA A 135 -13.20 -7.06 12.64
N LYS A 136 -13.97 -8.15 12.69
CA LYS A 136 -14.94 -8.41 13.77
C LYS A 136 -14.25 -8.70 15.09
N ASP A 137 -13.16 -9.46 15.05
CA ASP A 137 -12.41 -9.85 16.25
C ASP A 137 -11.66 -8.67 16.87
N ARG A 138 -11.38 -7.61 16.09
CA ARG A 138 -10.78 -6.36 16.56
C ARG A 138 -11.78 -5.33 17.07
N GLN A 139 -13.09 -5.58 16.96
CA GLN A 139 -14.10 -4.68 17.49
C GLN A 139 -14.19 -4.87 19.02
N PRO A 140 -13.87 -3.85 19.84
CA PRO A 140 -14.04 -3.98 21.29
C PRO A 140 -15.52 -4.23 21.60
N PRO A 141 -15.84 -5.06 22.60
CA PRO A 141 -17.22 -5.30 23.00
C PRO A 141 -17.89 -3.95 23.27
N ALA A 142 -19.03 -3.72 22.63
CA ALA A 142 -19.83 -2.53 22.84
C ALA A 142 -20.06 -2.36 24.35
N ASP A 143 -19.58 -1.25 24.88
CA ASP A 143 -19.59 -0.92 26.30
C ASP A 143 -21.04 -1.03 26.80
N GLY A 144 -21.29 -2.07 27.58
CA GLY A 144 -22.58 -2.35 28.18
C GLY A 144 -22.84 -1.29 29.24
N GLY A 145 -23.52 -0.21 28.84
CA GLY A 145 -23.91 0.86 29.75
C GLY A 145 -24.59 0.30 31.00
N PRO A 146 -24.18 0.74 32.21
CA PRO A 146 -24.77 0.23 33.42
C PRO A 146 -26.21 0.75 33.54
N ARG A 147 -27.15 -0.19 33.58
CA ARG A 147 -28.48 0.05 34.13
C ARG A 147 -28.34 0.31 35.62
N SER A 148 -28.65 1.52 36.07
CA SER A 148 -29.15 1.82 37.43
C SER A 148 -29.84 3.17 37.42
#